data_AF-A0A521GA10-F1
#
_entry.id   AF-A0A521GA10-F1
#
_cell.length_a   1.000
_cell.length_b   1.000
_cell.length_c   1.000
_cell.angle_alpha   90.00
_cell.angle_beta   90.00
_cell.angle_gamma   90.00
#
_symmetry.space_group_name_H-M   'P 1'
#
loop_
_entity.id
_entity.type
_entity.pdbx_description
1 polymer ?
#
loop_
_entity_poly.entity_id
_entity_poly.type
_entity_poly.pdbx_seq_one_letter_code
_entity_poly.pdbx_strand_id
1 'polypeptide(L)'
;MFTNTQEAGNTLPTPELVTLTKQEWEVLMRLANEPTNAELGEILCITPKSAENYRNRIQGKLALKGHHVLARYVRRYEPQLRQWYQLLIGKPPPPPELSDITIFFVINLRKLVCQ
;
A
#
# COMPACT_ATOMS: atom_id res chain seq x y z
N MET A 1 17.87 -15.63 -6.13
CA MET A 1 16.61 -16.29 -6.51
C MET A 1 15.48 -15.32 -6.18
N PHE A 2 14.87 -14.69 -7.18
CA PHE A 2 13.73 -13.80 -7.02
C PHE A 2 12.53 -14.51 -7.63
N THR A 3 11.65 -15.07 -6.80
CA THR A 3 10.48 -15.80 -7.30
C THR A 3 9.32 -14.83 -7.55
N ASN A 4 8.92 -14.82 -8.83
CA ASN A 4 7.55 -14.74 -9.35
C ASN A 4 6.78 -13.43 -9.11
N THR A 5 6.42 -12.72 -10.17
CA THR A 5 5.27 -13.06 -11.05
C THR A 5 4.04 -13.32 -10.21
N GLN A 6 3.19 -12.30 -10.06
CA GLN A 6 1.82 -12.51 -9.64
C GLN A 6 0.90 -11.84 -10.64
N GLU A 7 0.30 -12.73 -11.42
CA GLU A 7 -0.74 -12.53 -12.42
C GLU A 7 -1.99 -11.96 -11.74
N ALA A 8 -2.48 -10.87 -12.33
CA ALA A 8 -3.69 -10.20 -11.90
C ALA A 8 -4.89 -10.89 -12.55
N GLY A 9 -5.53 -11.79 -11.80
CA GLY A 9 -6.76 -12.45 -12.23
C GLY A 9 -7.18 -13.53 -11.24
N ASN A 10 -7.95 -13.13 -10.22
CA ASN A 10 -8.66 -14.02 -9.28
C ASN A 10 -7.84 -14.67 -8.16
N THR A 11 -6.62 -14.19 -7.92
CA THR A 11 -5.71 -14.76 -6.92
C THR A 11 -6.15 -14.40 -5.50
N LEU A 12 -6.18 -15.39 -4.60
CA LEU A 12 -6.40 -15.20 -3.16
C LEU A 12 -5.30 -14.29 -2.55
N PRO A 13 -5.58 -13.61 -1.42
CA PRO A 13 -4.54 -12.83 -0.73
C PRO A 13 -3.35 -13.74 -0.42
N THR A 14 -2.15 -13.26 -0.68
CA THR A 14 -0.95 -14.04 -0.36
C THR A 14 -0.89 -14.31 1.14
N PRO A 15 -0.29 -15.44 1.59
CA PRO A 15 -0.23 -15.78 3.01
C PRO A 15 0.31 -14.62 3.87
N GLU A 16 1.29 -13.88 3.35
CA GLU A 16 1.91 -12.74 3.99
C GLU A 16 0.92 -11.61 4.29
N LEU A 17 -0.01 -11.33 3.37
CA LEU A 17 -1.06 -10.32 3.55
C LEU A 17 -2.08 -10.74 4.61
N VAL A 18 -2.37 -12.04 4.72
CA VAL A 18 -3.28 -12.56 5.76
C VAL A 18 -2.67 -12.43 7.16
N THR A 19 -1.34 -12.47 7.28
CA THR A 19 -0.65 -12.26 8.56
C THR A 19 -0.59 -10.80 9.04
N LEU A 20 -1.01 -9.85 8.20
CA LEU A 20 -1.03 -8.44 8.58
C LEU A 20 -2.15 -8.19 9.60
N THR A 21 -1.78 -7.52 10.68
CA THR A 21 -2.72 -7.01 11.68
C THR A 21 -3.53 -5.86 11.09
N LYS A 22 -4.66 -5.56 11.72
CA LYS A 22 -5.52 -4.44 11.31
C LYS A 22 -4.77 -3.10 11.22
N GLN A 23 -3.89 -2.81 12.18
CA GLN A 23 -3.09 -1.57 12.17
C GLN A 23 -2.07 -1.54 11.02
N GLU A 24 -1.44 -2.68 10.73
CA GLU A 24 -0.53 -2.80 9.59
C GLU A 24 -1.28 -2.63 8.26
N TRP A 25 -2.51 -3.14 8.16
CA TRP A 25 -3.39 -2.90 7.01
C TRP A 25 -3.76 -1.42 6.85
N GLU A 26 -4.11 -0.73 7.93
CA GLU A 26 -4.43 0.70 7.89
C GLU A 26 -3.22 1.53 7.44
N VAL A 27 -2.01 1.19 7.91
CA VAL A 27 -0.77 1.78 7.43
C VAL A 27 -0.57 1.48 5.94
N LEU A 28 -0.66 0.21 5.52
CA LEU A 28 -0.45 -0.22 4.14
C LEU A 28 -1.35 0.53 3.15
N MET A 29 -2.63 0.74 3.50
CA MET A 29 -3.58 1.43 2.61
C MET A 29 -3.26 2.91 2.43
N ARG A 30 -2.56 3.52 3.39
CA ARG A 30 -2.14 4.92 3.33
C ARG A 30 -0.78 5.11 2.66
N LEU A 31 -0.02 4.04 2.44
CA LEU A 31 1.29 4.09 1.77
C LEU A 31 1.21 4.36 0.26
N ALA A 32 0.01 4.30 -0.34
CA ALA A 32 -0.18 4.59 -1.76
C ALA A 32 0.37 5.97 -2.15
N ASN A 33 0.23 6.97 -1.29
CA ASN A 33 0.68 8.35 -1.56
C ASN A 33 2.11 8.63 -1.10
N GLU A 34 2.89 7.61 -0.70
CA GLU A 34 4.23 7.81 -0.13
C GLU A 34 4.29 8.83 1.02
N PRO A 35 3.33 8.83 1.98
CA PRO A 35 3.40 9.78 3.09
C PRO A 35 4.72 9.60 3.85
N THR A 36 5.13 10.63 4.57
CA THR A 36 6.25 10.55 5.51
C THR A 36 5.81 9.80 6.78
N ASN A 37 6.78 9.42 7.63
CA ASN A 37 6.45 8.82 8.93
C ASN A 37 5.73 9.81 9.86
N ALA A 38 6.01 11.11 9.71
CA ALA A 38 5.32 12.17 10.47
C ALA A 38 3.86 12.30 10.03
N GLU A 39 3.61 12.38 8.73
CA GLU A 39 2.26 12.45 8.16
C GLU A 39 1.44 11.20 8.52
N LEU A 40 2.02 10.00 8.43
CA LEU A 40 1.34 8.79 8.92
C LEU A 40 1.01 8.86 10.40
N GLY A 41 1.90 9.45 11.19
CA GLY A 41 1.69 9.65 12.62
C GLY A 41 0.48 10.54 12.90
N GLU A 42 0.36 11.64 12.17
CA GLU A 42 -0.79 12.54 12.27
C GLU A 42 -2.08 11.87 11.80
N ILE A 43 -2.05 11.23 10.63
CA ILE A 43 -3.22 10.60 10.01
C ILE A 43 -3.78 9.42 10.83
N LEU A 44 -2.90 8.63 11.45
CA LEU A 44 -3.29 7.46 12.24
C LEU A 44 -3.30 7.74 13.75
N CYS A 45 -3.05 8.99 14.17
CA CYS A 45 -2.88 9.39 15.57
C CYS A 45 -1.87 8.51 16.33
N ILE A 46 -0.75 8.16 15.69
CA ILE A 46 0.36 7.39 16.27
C ILE A 46 1.65 8.21 16.26
N THR A 47 2.64 7.78 17.03
CA THR A 47 3.96 8.44 16.96
C THR A 47 4.64 8.15 15.62
N PRO A 48 5.46 9.08 15.08
CA PRO A 48 6.24 8.84 13.87
C PRO A 48 7.14 7.59 13.99
N LYS A 49 7.62 7.29 15.21
CA LYS A 49 8.38 6.09 15.50
C LYS A 49 7.54 4.81 15.36
N SER A 50 6.29 4.83 15.80
CA SER A 50 5.36 3.72 15.60
C SER A 50 5.04 3.52 14.11
N ALA A 51 4.84 4.61 13.36
CA ALA A 51 4.64 4.54 11.91
C ALA A 51 5.83 3.87 11.19
N GLU A 52 7.06 4.25 11.55
CA GLU A 52 8.29 3.62 11.05
C GLU A 52 8.32 2.12 11.40
N ASN A 53 8.03 1.75 12.64
CA ASN A 53 8.00 0.37 13.09
C ASN A 53 6.97 -0.47 12.32
N TYR A 54 5.77 0.06 12.08
CA TYR A 54 4.76 -0.64 11.28
C TYR A 54 5.22 -0.84 9.84
N ARG A 55 5.83 0.17 9.20
CA ARG A 55 6.40 0.00 7.86
C ARG A 55 7.45 -1.10 7.83
N ASN A 56 8.39 -1.11 8.78
CA ASN A 56 9.44 -2.12 8.85
C ASN A 56 8.87 -3.53 9.02
N ARG A 57 7.82 -3.69 9.83
CA ARG A 57 7.12 -4.98 10.00
C ARG A 57 6.41 -5.42 8.72
N ILE A 58 5.71 -4.51 8.05
CA ILE A 58 5.05 -4.78 6.76
C ILE A 58 6.08 -5.18 5.71
N GLN A 59 7.19 -4.44 5.61
CA GLN A 59 8.31 -4.76 4.73
C GLN A 59 8.90 -6.15 5.02
N GLY A 60 9.09 -6.48 6.30
CA GLY A 60 9.55 -7.80 6.71
C GLY A 60 8.59 -8.92 6.31
N LYS A 61 7.28 -8.72 6.54
CA LYS A 61 6.23 -9.70 6.20
C LYS A 61 6.09 -9.90 4.69
N LEU A 62 6.09 -8.82 3.92
CA LEU A 62 5.99 -8.88 2.46
C LEU A 62 7.33 -9.18 1.77
N ALA A 63 8.40 -9.35 2.53
CA ALA A 63 9.77 -9.47 2.05
C ALA A 63 10.19 -8.34 1.07
N LEU A 64 9.59 -7.15 1.21
CA LEU A 64 9.86 -5.98 0.37
C LEU A 64 10.91 -5.11 1.03
N LYS A 65 12.02 -4.85 0.34
CA LYS A 65 13.08 -3.96 0.83
C LYS A 65 13.01 -2.61 0.13
N GLY A 66 12.96 -1.54 0.92
CA GLY A 66 13.04 -0.16 0.44
C GLY A 66 11.73 0.61 0.52
N HIS A 67 11.85 1.89 0.84
CA HIS A 67 10.72 2.80 1.07
C HIS A 67 9.79 2.90 -0.16
N HIS A 68 10.36 3.18 -1.34
CA HIS A 68 9.60 3.34 -2.58
C HIS A 68 9.05 2.02 -3.15
N VAL A 69 9.63 0.88 -2.78
CA VAL A 69 9.17 -0.44 -3.25
C VAL A 69 7.81 -0.76 -2.65
N LEU A 70 7.62 -0.47 -1.37
CA LEU A 70 6.36 -0.72 -0.68
C LEU A 70 5.23 0.16 -1.23
N ALA A 71 5.50 1.45 -1.46
CA ALA A 71 4.51 2.33 -2.06
C ALA A 71 4.18 1.96 -3.51
N ARG A 72 5.18 1.59 -4.31
CA ARG A 72 4.96 1.07 -5.67
C ARG A 72 4.12 -0.20 -5.66
N TYR A 73 4.36 -1.11 -4.71
CA TYR A 73 3.58 -2.32 -4.53
C TYR A 73 2.11 -1.98 -4.26
N VAL A 74 1.86 -1.08 -3.30
CA VAL A 74 0.50 -0.64 -2.97
C VAL A 74 -0.19 -0.01 -4.17
N ARG A 75 0.48 0.90 -4.91
CA ARG A 75 -0.08 1.51 -6.13
C ARG A 75 -0.42 0.49 -7.22
N ARG A 76 0.44 -0.52 -7.38
CA ARG A 76 0.26 -1.54 -8.43
C ARG A 76 -0.92 -2.47 -8.13
N TYR A 77 -1.14 -2.80 -6.86
CA TYR A 77 -2.15 -3.76 -6.42
C TYR A 77 -3.30 -3.09 -5.66
N GLU A 78 -3.50 -1.78 -5.82
CA GLU A 78 -4.43 -0.99 -5.02
C GLU A 78 -5.88 -1.53 -5.08
N PRO A 79 -6.44 -1.87 -6.26
CA PRO A 79 -7.80 -2.39 -6.34
C PRO A 79 -7.95 -3.74 -5.62
N GLN A 80 -6.95 -4.62 -5.75
CA GLN A 80 -6.95 -5.94 -5.10
C GLN A 80 -6.79 -5.81 -3.59
N LEU A 81 -5.88 -4.95 -3.13
CA LEU A 81 -5.64 -4.69 -1.72
C LEU A 81 -6.90 -4.13 -1.04
N ARG A 82 -7.67 -3.25 -1.71
CA ARG A 82 -8.94 -2.76 -1.18
C ARG A 82 -9.98 -3.88 -1.05
N GLN A 83 -10.10 -4.75 -2.04
CA GLN A 83 -11.00 -5.90 -1.98
C GLN A 83 -10.61 -6.83 -0.82
N TRP A 84 -9.33 -7.16 -0.68
CA TRP A 84 -8.85 -7.99 0.43
C TRP A 84 -8.99 -7.32 1.79
N TYR A 85 -8.79 -5.99 1.89
CA TYR A 85 -9.05 -5.25 3.12
C TYR A 85 -10.52 -5.40 3.55
N GLN A 86 -11.47 -5.26 2.62
CA GLN A 86 -12.89 -5.46 2.92
C GLN A 86 -13.18 -6.89 3.37
N LEU A 87 -12.60 -7.88 2.68
CA LEU A 87 -12.83 -9.30 3.00
C LEU A 87 -12.21 -9.72 4.33
N LEU A 88 -11.01 -9.22 4.66
CA LEU A 88 -10.27 -9.63 5.86
C LEU A 88 -10.62 -8.80 7.11
N ILE A 89 -10.86 -7.50 6.94
CA ILE A 89 -11.11 -6.57 8.06
C ILE A 89 -12.61 -6.31 8.25
N GLY A 90 -13.44 -6.47 7.22
CA GLY A 90 -14.88 -6.20 7.27
C GLY A 90 -15.24 -4.71 7.36
N LYS A 91 -14.26 -3.81 7.22
CA LYS A 91 -14.46 -2.36 7.18
C LYS A 91 -14.33 -1.85 5.75
N PRO A 92 -15.05 -0.77 5.38
CA PRO A 92 -14.77 -0.08 4.14
C PRO A 92 -13.32 0.42 4.19
N PRO A 93 -12.53 0.23 3.10
CA PRO A 93 -11.15 0.68 3.07
C PRO A 93 -11.15 2.20 3.26
N PRO A 94 -10.13 2.75 3.94
CA PRO A 94 -10.03 4.19 4.10
C PRO A 94 -10.17 4.81 2.71
N PRO A 95 -11.07 5.80 2.53
CA PRO A 95 -11.22 6.44 1.24
C PRO A 95 -9.84 6.89 0.77
N PRO A 96 -9.52 6.74 -0.53
CA PRO A 96 -8.32 7.41 -1.05
C PRO A 96 -8.46 8.86 -0.63
N GLU A 97 -7.57 9.37 0.23
CA GLU A 97 -7.63 10.77 0.61
C GLU A 97 -7.50 11.56 -0.69
N LEU A 98 -8.59 12.21 -1.08
CA LEU A 98 -8.78 12.95 -2.31
C LEU A 98 -7.98 14.27 -2.23
N SER A 99 -6.68 14.19 -1.99
CA SER A 99 -5.78 15.35 -2.05
C SER A 99 -4.96 15.40 -3.34
N ASP A 100 -5.03 14.40 -4.24
CA ASP A 100 -4.23 14.39 -5.47
C ASP A 100 -4.94 13.78 -6.69
N ILE A 101 -6.18 14.18 -6.97
CA ILE A 101 -6.77 13.95 -8.32
C ILE A 101 -5.90 14.60 -9.42
N THR A 102 -4.99 15.51 -9.10
CA THR A 102 -4.17 16.21 -10.10
C THR A 102 -2.87 15.48 -10.48
N ILE A 103 -2.32 14.56 -9.67
CA ILE A 103 -0.97 14.00 -9.93
C ILE A 103 -1.01 12.67 -10.69
N PHE A 104 -2.00 11.80 -10.46
CA PHE A 104 -2.00 10.47 -11.07
C PHE A 104 -2.33 10.50 -12.59
N PHE A 105 -3.11 11.48 -13.05
CA PHE A 105 -3.37 11.68 -14.49
C PHE A 105 -2.13 12.22 -15.23
N VAL A 106 -1.34 13.08 -14.59
CA VAL A 106 -0.11 13.67 -15.18
C VAL A 106 0.99 12.64 -15.37
N ILE A 107 1.12 11.65 -14.47
CA ILE A 107 2.14 10.59 -14.62
C ILE A 107 1.77 9.59 -15.73
N ASN A 108 0.48 9.31 -15.95
CA ASN A 108 0.05 8.36 -16.99
C ASN A 108 -0.01 8.96 -18.41
N LEU A 109 -0.12 10.29 -18.58
CA LEU A 109 -0.06 10.89 -19.91
C LEU A 109 1.36 10.92 -20.51
N ARG A 110 2.41 10.94 -19.67
CA ARG A 110 3.81 10.94 -20.13
C ARG A 110 4.29 9.61 -20.71
N LYS A 111 3.52 8.52 -20.55
CA LYS A 111 3.84 7.21 -21.14
C LYS A 111 3.16 6.93 -22.48
N LEU A 112 2.26 7.80 -22.96
CA LEU A 112 1.54 7.58 -24.22
C LEU A 112 2.07 8.41 -25.42
N VAL A 113 3.04 9.29 -25.23
CA VAL A 113 3.54 10.20 -26.28
C VAL A 113 4.96 9.84 -26.78
N CYS A 114 5.50 8.69 -26.37
CA CYS A 114 6.75 8.17 -26.91
C CYS A 114 6.57 6.72 -27.40
N GLN A 115 5.80 6.55 -28.47
CA GLN A 115 5.92 5.44 -29.41
C GLN A 115 5.99 6.01 -30.81
#